data_AF-A0A0G1EWL1-F1
#
_entry.id   AF-A0A0G1EWL1-F1
#
_cell.length_a   1.000
_cell.length_b   1.000
_cell.length_c   1.000
_cell.angle_alpha   90.00
_cell.angle_beta   90.00
_cell.angle_gamma   90.00
#
_symmetry.space_group_name_H-M   'P 1'
#
loop_
_entity.id
_entity.type
_entity.pdbx_description
1 polymer ?
#
loop_
_entity_poly.entity_id
_entity_poly.type
_entity_poly.pdbx_seq_one_letter_code
_entity_poly.pdbx_strand_id
1 'polypeptide(L)'
;MTMGRATIYALVIVPVSFVTAGILVFIAWISGGGRTVATGTVVVVNADVVTLSTRFWVLFVLGVLVLLVWTVINYLSHPAGTPMTQRLGGATPPVWAFAVLLGVTTFHWLFWAIGPGAWNTWLSSQTFWPMNAAIILTVFFASQQGTAARFIGLALWVLFLVVAGIGAYGYFPWSTYWSAATVGSGLRSSSSLSRLPAEVALPIIAGCESGDGSPGSGRQFEADGVTPLRNREGSSAIGKYQIMTSLHEERAKGLGYDIRTEAGNEAYARYLYAESDTLHWEADSRSKACWEPLLARARGTLPSTVTSTHSTVDTTFLVTVRPGQPAEVVMPPNWMIVWWGDKSRFTSRAEWRGQDKVRVFSVRSGVESVEIKIHRYRDPDPNWWRRQ
;
A
#
# COMPACT_ATOMS: atom_id res chain seq x y z
N MET A 1 45.31 -39.18 -28.84
CA MET A 1 44.86 -39.55 -27.49
C MET A 1 43.60 -38.75 -27.18
N THR A 2 42.43 -39.40 -27.19
CA THR A 2 41.17 -38.77 -26.78
C THR A 2 41.12 -38.73 -25.25
N MET A 3 41.16 -37.52 -24.65
CA MET A 3 40.90 -37.37 -23.22
C MET A 3 39.49 -37.89 -22.91
N GLY A 4 39.41 -38.87 -22.01
CA GLY A 4 38.12 -39.41 -21.58
C GLY A 4 37.27 -38.33 -20.91
N ARG A 5 35.94 -38.42 -21.04
CA ARG A 5 34.99 -37.47 -20.43
C ARG A 5 35.30 -37.21 -18.95
N ALA A 6 35.69 -38.23 -18.19
CA ALA A 6 36.09 -38.12 -16.79
C ALA A 6 37.27 -37.15 -16.56
N THR A 7 38.25 -37.13 -17.45
CA THR A 7 39.42 -36.25 -17.38
C THR A 7 39.05 -34.80 -17.65
N ILE A 8 38.10 -34.55 -18.57
CA ILE A 8 37.57 -33.20 -18.84
C ILE A 8 36.76 -32.68 -17.64
N TYR A 9 35.93 -33.52 -17.03
CA TYR A 9 35.21 -33.17 -15.79
C TYR A 9 36.17 -32.81 -14.65
N ALA A 10 37.22 -33.60 -14.44
CA ALA A 10 38.20 -33.35 -13.39
C ALA A 10 39.06 -32.10 -13.64
N LEU A 11 39.48 -31.85 -14.89
CA LEU A 11 40.36 -30.73 -15.22
C LEU A 11 39.65 -29.39 -15.39
N VAL A 12 38.33 -29.38 -15.64
CA VAL A 12 37.63 -28.12 -15.95
C VAL A 12 36.52 -27.79 -14.95
N ILE A 13 35.70 -28.77 -14.56
CA ILE A 13 34.57 -28.50 -13.65
C ILE A 13 35.05 -28.30 -12.22
N VAL A 14 36.05 -29.06 -11.77
CA VAL A 14 36.60 -28.91 -10.42
C VAL A 14 37.24 -27.52 -10.22
N PRO A 15 38.13 -27.02 -11.10
CA PRO A 15 38.69 -25.68 -10.94
C PRO A 15 37.64 -24.57 -11.04
N VAL A 16 36.67 -24.68 -11.96
CA VAL A 16 35.59 -23.68 -12.07
C VAL A 16 34.74 -23.63 -10.79
N SER A 17 34.49 -24.78 -10.16
CA SER A 17 33.76 -24.86 -8.90
C SER A 17 34.55 -24.22 -7.74
N PHE A 18 35.86 -24.45 -7.67
CA PHE A 18 36.73 -23.81 -6.67
C PHE A 18 36.86 -22.30 -6.87
N VAL A 19 36.97 -21.83 -8.12
CA VAL A 19 36.99 -20.39 -8.44
C VAL A 19 35.67 -19.75 -8.05
N THR A 20 34.54 -20.39 -8.36
CA THR A 20 33.21 -19.88 -7.99
C THR A 20 33.04 -19.80 -6.47
N ALA A 21 33.46 -20.85 -5.73
CA ALA A 21 33.43 -20.85 -4.27
C ALA A 21 34.34 -19.76 -3.67
N GLY A 22 35.55 -19.58 -4.20
CA GLY A 22 36.48 -18.54 -3.77
C GLY A 22 35.93 -17.13 -3.98
N ILE A 23 35.24 -16.89 -5.10
CA ILE A 23 34.59 -15.60 -5.38
C ILE A 23 33.43 -15.35 -4.41
N LEU A 24 32.61 -16.37 -4.10
CA LEU A 24 31.52 -16.23 -3.14
C LEU A 24 32.03 -15.93 -1.72
N VAL A 25 33.11 -16.58 -1.29
CA VAL A 25 33.78 -16.30 -0.01
C VAL A 25 34.38 -14.90 0.00
N PHE A 26 35.02 -14.47 -1.10
CA PHE A 26 35.54 -13.13 -1.23
C PHE A 26 34.41 -12.09 -1.11
N ILE A 27 33.31 -12.25 -1.85
CA ILE A 27 32.13 -11.37 -1.76
C ILE A 27 31.59 -11.30 -0.34
N ALA A 28 31.49 -12.43 0.38
CA ALA A 28 31.06 -12.45 1.78
C ALA A 28 32.04 -11.69 2.70
N TRP A 29 33.35 -11.82 2.46
CA TRP A 29 34.39 -11.14 3.23
C TRP A 29 34.36 -9.61 3.07
N ILE A 30 34.29 -9.10 1.83
CA ILE A 30 34.12 -7.65 1.58
C ILE A 30 32.76 -7.13 2.08
N SER A 31 31.78 -8.01 2.28
CA SER A 31 30.46 -7.66 2.82
C SER A 31 30.42 -7.55 4.35
N GLY A 32 31.40 -8.10 5.06
CA GLY A 32 31.47 -8.08 6.54
C GLY A 32 32.35 -6.95 7.11
N GLY A 33 33.13 -6.28 6.29
CA GLY A 33 34.11 -5.29 6.73
C GLY A 33 33.58 -3.85 6.71
N GLY A 34 33.28 -3.31 7.90
CA GLY A 34 33.34 -1.86 8.14
C GLY A 34 32.01 -1.15 8.40
N ARG A 35 31.44 -1.33 9.60
CA ARG A 35 30.65 -0.27 10.24
C ARG A 35 31.59 0.61 11.05
N THR A 36 32.11 1.68 10.46
CA THR A 36 32.63 2.83 11.21
C THR A 36 31.56 3.92 11.19
N VAL A 37 31.07 4.27 12.37
CA VAL A 37 30.10 5.33 12.59
C VAL A 37 30.81 6.67 12.39
N ALA A 38 30.49 7.39 11.31
CA ALA A 38 30.89 8.77 11.12
C ALA A 38 29.65 9.67 11.24
N THR A 39 29.65 10.53 12.24
CA THR A 39 28.68 11.60 12.48
C THR A 39 28.87 12.71 11.44
N GLY A 40 28.02 12.72 10.42
CA GLY A 40 27.95 13.81 9.46
C GLY A 40 26.77 13.60 8.51
N THR A 41 25.91 14.62 8.38
CA THR A 41 24.75 14.66 7.48
C THR A 41 25.19 14.63 6.01
N VAL A 42 25.53 13.43 5.54
CA VAL A 42 25.57 13.09 4.13
C VAL A 42 24.26 12.38 3.82
N VAL A 43 23.63 12.73 2.70
CA VAL A 43 22.49 11.98 2.14
C VAL A 43 22.99 10.56 1.89
N VAL A 44 22.73 9.65 2.83
CA VAL A 44 22.99 8.23 2.68
C VAL A 44 21.97 7.74 1.67
N VAL A 45 22.31 7.79 0.39
CA VAL A 45 21.77 6.84 -0.57
C VAL A 45 22.13 5.48 0.01
N ASN A 46 21.14 4.73 0.50
CA ASN A 46 21.34 3.45 1.18
C ASN A 46 22.46 2.66 0.50
N ALA A 47 23.63 2.57 1.13
CA ALA A 47 24.77 1.82 0.60
C ALA A 47 24.39 0.35 0.33
N ASP A 48 23.35 -0.13 1.01
CA ASP A 48 22.71 -1.43 0.80
C ASP A 48 22.09 -1.59 -0.60
N VAL A 49 21.55 -0.53 -1.22
CA VAL A 49 20.94 -0.58 -2.56
C VAL A 49 22.01 -0.68 -3.65
N VAL A 50 23.09 0.10 -3.52
CA VAL A 50 24.21 0.07 -4.48
C VAL A 50 24.98 -1.25 -4.37
N THR A 51 25.17 -1.78 -3.16
CA THR A 51 25.84 -3.07 -2.96
C THR A 51 25.01 -4.25 -3.44
N LEU A 52 23.67 -4.22 -3.35
CA LEU A 52 22.81 -5.25 -3.93
C LEU A 52 22.92 -5.30 -5.48
N SER A 53 22.96 -4.15 -6.13
CA SER A 53 23.07 -4.06 -7.59
C SER A 53 24.40 -4.63 -8.10
N THR A 54 25.52 -4.27 -7.47
CA THR A 54 26.85 -4.78 -7.86
C THR A 54 26.96 -6.29 -7.67
N ARG A 55 26.42 -6.84 -6.57
CA ARG A 55 26.40 -8.29 -6.31
C ARG A 55 25.62 -9.05 -7.39
N PHE A 56 24.50 -8.51 -7.84
CA PHE A 56 23.74 -9.08 -8.96
C PHE A 56 24.58 -9.13 -10.24
N TRP A 57 25.20 -8.03 -10.64
CA TRP A 57 25.96 -7.97 -11.89
C TRP A 57 27.15 -8.93 -11.88
N VAL A 58 27.83 -9.09 -10.74
CA VAL A 58 28.89 -10.08 -10.59
C VAL A 58 28.36 -11.51 -10.78
N LEU A 59 27.25 -11.87 -10.12
CA LEU A 59 26.64 -13.20 -10.26
C LEU A 59 26.12 -13.43 -11.69
N PHE A 60 25.54 -12.42 -12.32
CA PHE A 60 25.05 -12.48 -13.68
C PHE A 60 26.20 -12.72 -14.68
N VAL A 61 27.25 -11.90 -14.60
CA VAL A 61 28.44 -12.05 -15.47
C VAL A 61 29.11 -13.41 -15.27
N LEU A 62 29.21 -13.88 -14.02
CA LEU A 62 29.73 -15.22 -13.73
C LEU A 62 28.83 -16.32 -14.33
N GLY A 63 27.51 -16.19 -14.21
CA GLY A 63 26.56 -17.12 -14.82
C GLY A 63 26.70 -17.18 -16.34
N VAL A 64 26.83 -16.03 -17.00
CA VAL A 64 27.09 -15.94 -18.45
C VAL A 64 28.43 -16.58 -18.82
N LEU A 65 29.49 -16.34 -18.04
CA LEU A 65 30.80 -16.93 -18.29
C LEU A 65 30.78 -18.45 -18.14
N VAL A 66 30.16 -18.97 -17.08
CA VAL A 66 29.98 -20.42 -16.88
C VAL A 66 29.21 -21.02 -18.05
N LEU A 67 28.15 -20.35 -18.52
CA LEU A 67 27.39 -20.78 -19.69
C LEU A 67 28.24 -20.84 -20.96
N LEU A 68 29.02 -19.79 -21.24
CA LEU A 68 29.89 -19.73 -22.41
C LEU A 68 30.94 -20.83 -22.37
N VAL A 69 31.62 -21.00 -21.24
CA VAL A 69 32.63 -22.05 -21.05
C VAL A 69 32.02 -23.43 -21.21
N TRP A 70 30.90 -23.70 -20.55
CA TRP A 70 30.19 -24.97 -20.65
C TRP A 70 29.72 -25.26 -22.08
N THR A 71 29.22 -24.25 -22.79
CA THR A 71 28.78 -24.38 -24.20
C THR A 71 29.95 -24.71 -25.10
N VAL A 72 31.09 -24.02 -24.94
CA VAL A 72 32.32 -24.28 -25.70
C VAL A 72 32.84 -25.69 -25.44
N ILE A 73 32.92 -26.13 -24.18
CA ILE A 73 33.39 -27.48 -23.83
C ILE A 73 32.48 -28.54 -24.46
N ASN A 74 31.16 -28.40 -24.34
CA ASN A 74 30.22 -29.34 -24.95
C ASN A 74 30.34 -29.33 -26.48
N TYR A 75 30.47 -28.16 -27.10
CA TYR A 75 30.65 -28.04 -28.54
C TYR A 75 31.93 -28.74 -29.03
N LEU A 76 33.04 -28.56 -28.32
CA LEU A 76 34.34 -29.15 -28.65
C LEU A 76 34.40 -30.67 -28.36
N SER A 77 33.56 -31.17 -27.45
CA SER A 77 33.50 -32.59 -27.12
C SER A 77 32.84 -33.47 -28.19
N HIS A 78 32.23 -32.87 -29.22
CA HIS A 78 31.59 -33.59 -30.33
C HIS A 78 32.57 -33.84 -31.50
N PRO A 79 32.47 -34.99 -32.20
CA PRO A 79 33.31 -35.29 -33.36
C PRO A 79 33.26 -34.21 -34.44
N ALA A 80 34.38 -33.97 -35.12
CA ALA A 80 34.42 -33.12 -36.30
C ALA A 80 33.42 -33.65 -37.35
N GLY A 81 32.58 -32.77 -37.91
CA GLY A 81 31.56 -33.12 -38.90
C GLY A 81 30.12 -33.25 -38.37
N THR A 82 29.89 -33.29 -37.05
CA THR A 82 28.51 -33.27 -36.51
C THR A 82 27.89 -31.88 -36.73
N PRO A 83 26.68 -31.77 -37.32
CA PRO A 83 25.99 -30.49 -37.51
C PRO A 83 25.79 -29.73 -36.19
N MET A 84 25.93 -28.40 -36.21
CA MET A 84 25.81 -27.54 -35.02
C MET A 84 24.48 -27.76 -34.26
N THR A 85 23.38 -27.96 -34.98
CA THR A 85 22.05 -28.23 -34.39
C THR A 85 22.03 -29.52 -33.58
N GLN A 86 22.69 -30.57 -34.07
CA GLN A 86 22.79 -31.86 -33.37
C GLN A 86 23.72 -31.77 -32.15
N ARG A 87 24.80 -30.99 -32.23
CA ARG A 87 25.70 -30.72 -31.09
C ARG A 87 24.98 -29.96 -29.97
N LEU A 88 24.23 -28.92 -30.31
CA LEU A 88 23.47 -28.12 -29.35
C LEU A 88 22.29 -28.90 -28.76
N GLY A 89 21.64 -29.75 -29.57
CA GLY A 89 20.53 -30.60 -29.12
C GLY A 89 20.96 -31.77 -28.23
N GLY A 90 22.20 -32.23 -28.34
CA GLY A 90 22.76 -33.33 -27.54
C GLY A 90 23.48 -32.91 -26.26
N ALA A 91 23.67 -31.61 -26.02
CA ALA A 91 24.38 -31.11 -24.85
C ALA A 91 23.52 -31.27 -23.57
N THR A 92 24.12 -31.73 -22.48
CA THR A 92 23.43 -31.95 -21.19
C THR A 92 24.11 -31.17 -20.06
N PRO A 93 23.40 -30.27 -19.35
CA PRO A 93 21.99 -29.89 -19.59
C PRO A 93 21.85 -29.05 -20.86
N PRO A 94 20.72 -29.07 -21.57
CA PRO A 94 20.58 -28.37 -22.85
C PRO A 94 20.76 -26.85 -22.68
N VAL A 95 21.33 -26.20 -23.70
CA VAL A 95 21.68 -24.75 -23.71
C VAL A 95 20.51 -23.87 -23.27
N TRP A 96 19.29 -24.24 -23.64
CA TRP A 96 18.10 -23.48 -23.27
C TRP A 96 17.81 -23.50 -21.77
N ALA A 97 18.21 -24.53 -21.01
CA ALA A 97 17.98 -24.60 -19.57
C ALA A 97 18.75 -23.49 -18.83
N PHE A 98 19.97 -23.21 -19.29
CA PHE A 98 20.74 -22.07 -18.81
C PHE A 98 20.15 -20.73 -19.25
N ALA A 99 19.62 -20.63 -20.48
CA ALA A 99 18.95 -19.42 -20.94
C ALA A 99 17.72 -19.09 -20.07
N VAL A 100 16.97 -20.11 -19.62
CA VAL A 100 15.84 -19.88 -18.70
C VAL A 100 16.32 -19.44 -17.32
N LEU A 101 17.35 -20.08 -16.75
CA LEU A 101 17.93 -19.63 -15.48
C LEU A 101 18.40 -18.17 -15.56
N LEU A 102 19.11 -17.81 -16.62
CA LEU A 102 19.55 -16.45 -16.87
C LEU A 102 18.35 -15.49 -16.97
N GLY A 103 17.31 -15.87 -17.72
CA GLY A 103 16.09 -15.09 -17.86
C GLY A 103 15.35 -14.86 -16.54
N VAL A 104 15.24 -15.88 -15.68
CA VAL A 104 14.65 -15.76 -14.33
C VAL A 104 15.46 -14.80 -13.48
N THR A 105 16.78 -14.95 -13.48
CA THR A 105 17.70 -14.05 -12.76
C THR A 105 17.56 -12.60 -13.25
N THR A 106 17.52 -12.37 -14.56
CA THR A 106 17.30 -11.04 -15.15
C THR A 106 15.93 -10.47 -14.81
N PHE A 107 14.88 -11.27 -14.85
CA PHE A 107 13.51 -10.86 -14.47
C PHE A 107 13.47 -10.37 -13.02
N HIS A 108 14.02 -11.14 -12.08
CA HIS A 108 14.05 -10.77 -10.67
C HIS A 108 14.78 -9.45 -10.43
N TRP A 109 15.91 -9.25 -11.12
CA TRP A 109 16.65 -8.01 -11.01
C TRP A 109 15.93 -6.82 -11.63
N LEU A 110 15.36 -6.97 -12.83
CA LEU A 110 14.56 -5.90 -13.45
C LEU A 110 13.39 -5.53 -12.53
N PHE A 111 12.74 -6.52 -11.93
CA PHE A 111 11.62 -6.29 -11.04
C PHE A 111 12.03 -5.53 -9.77
N TRP A 112 13.17 -5.90 -9.18
CA TRP A 112 13.78 -5.15 -8.07
C TRP A 112 14.21 -3.74 -8.48
N ALA A 113 14.84 -3.56 -9.64
CA ALA A 113 15.36 -2.29 -10.11
C ALA A 113 14.24 -1.27 -10.43
N ILE A 114 13.12 -1.76 -10.99
CA ILE A 114 11.96 -0.92 -11.32
C ILE A 114 11.15 -0.56 -10.07
N GLY A 115 11.04 -1.49 -9.10
CA GLY A 115 10.19 -1.31 -7.93
C GLY A 115 10.70 -2.06 -6.70
N PRO A 116 11.72 -1.54 -6.00
CA PRO A 116 12.33 -2.26 -4.86
C PRO A 116 11.34 -2.50 -3.71
N GLY A 117 10.37 -1.60 -3.51
CA GLY A 117 9.28 -1.79 -2.56
C GLY A 117 8.37 -2.97 -2.93
N ALA A 118 7.89 -2.99 -4.18
CA ALA A 118 7.06 -4.08 -4.70
C ALA A 118 7.81 -5.41 -4.69
N TRP A 119 9.10 -5.40 -5.02
CA TRP A 119 9.99 -6.56 -4.91
C TRP A 119 10.07 -7.08 -3.48
N ASN A 120 10.31 -6.22 -2.47
CA ASN A 120 10.40 -6.65 -1.08
C ASN A 120 9.08 -7.23 -0.58
N THR A 121 7.96 -6.62 -0.95
CA THR A 121 6.62 -7.16 -0.66
C THR A 121 6.39 -8.51 -1.35
N TRP A 122 6.88 -8.67 -2.58
CA TRP A 122 6.74 -9.92 -3.31
C TRP A 122 7.66 -11.02 -2.76
N LEU A 123 8.90 -10.68 -2.39
CA LEU A 123 9.88 -11.58 -1.77
C LEU A 123 9.39 -12.11 -0.42
N SER A 124 8.64 -11.31 0.34
CA SER A 124 8.02 -11.72 1.60
C SER A 124 6.70 -12.49 1.43
N SER A 125 6.17 -12.59 0.21
CA SER A 125 4.99 -13.40 -0.08
C SER A 125 5.27 -14.89 0.13
N GLN A 126 4.31 -15.60 0.71
CA GLN A 126 4.34 -17.06 0.82
C GLN A 126 4.38 -17.76 -0.56
N THR A 127 4.00 -17.07 -1.63
CA THR A 127 4.01 -17.60 -3.00
C THR A 127 5.38 -17.49 -3.70
N PHE A 128 6.33 -16.71 -3.17
CA PHE A 128 7.60 -16.44 -3.85
C PHE A 128 8.44 -17.71 -4.07
N TRP A 129 8.72 -18.47 -3.02
CA TRP A 129 9.55 -19.66 -3.10
C TRP A 129 8.90 -20.80 -3.89
N PRO A 130 7.60 -21.14 -3.68
CA PRO A 130 6.90 -22.12 -4.50
C PRO A 130 6.93 -21.78 -5.99
N MET A 131 6.78 -20.50 -6.34
CA MET A 131 6.79 -20.04 -7.72
C MET A 131 8.16 -20.23 -8.38
N ASN A 132 9.24 -19.85 -7.71
CA ASN A 132 10.60 -20.05 -8.20
C ASN A 132 10.97 -21.53 -8.34
N ALA A 133 10.57 -22.36 -7.36
CA ALA A 133 10.74 -23.80 -7.44
C ALA A 133 9.98 -24.39 -8.64
N ALA A 134 8.75 -23.95 -8.90
CA ALA A 134 7.98 -24.38 -10.05
C ALA A 134 8.65 -24.04 -11.39
N ILE A 135 9.27 -22.85 -11.53
CA ILE A 135 10.03 -22.49 -12.73
C ILE A 135 11.24 -23.42 -12.90
N ILE A 136 12.02 -23.63 -11.85
CA ILE A 136 13.22 -24.50 -11.89
C ILE A 136 12.83 -25.94 -12.23
N LEU A 137 11.78 -26.48 -11.60
CA LEU A 137 11.27 -27.82 -11.86
C LEU A 137 10.73 -27.94 -13.29
N THR A 138 10.03 -26.91 -13.79
CA THR A 138 9.57 -26.86 -15.18
C THR A 138 10.73 -26.98 -16.16
N VAL A 139 11.79 -26.18 -15.95
CA VAL A 139 13.02 -26.22 -16.77
C VAL A 139 13.68 -27.60 -16.70
N PHE A 140 13.79 -28.15 -15.49
CA PHE A 140 14.37 -29.47 -15.29
C PHE A 140 13.60 -30.55 -16.05
N PHE A 141 12.27 -30.61 -15.89
CA PHE A 141 11.44 -31.64 -16.51
C PHE A 141 11.30 -31.48 -18.03
N ALA A 142 11.24 -30.25 -18.53
CA ALA A 142 11.25 -29.99 -19.96
C ALA A 142 12.60 -30.38 -20.62
N SER A 143 13.70 -30.41 -19.85
CA SER A 143 15.05 -30.81 -20.31
C SER A 143 15.25 -32.30 -20.45
N GLN A 144 14.35 -33.10 -19.89
CA GLN A 144 14.40 -34.56 -20.00
C GLN A 144 13.93 -35.01 -21.38
N GLN A 145 14.57 -36.05 -21.92
CA GLN A 145 14.25 -36.57 -23.26
C GLN A 145 12.94 -37.40 -23.29
N GLY A 146 12.39 -37.78 -22.12
CA GLY A 146 11.16 -38.57 -22.03
C GLY A 146 9.89 -37.74 -22.25
N THR A 147 8.96 -38.24 -23.06
CA THR A 147 7.64 -37.62 -23.29
C THR A 147 6.87 -37.39 -21.98
N ALA A 148 6.90 -38.35 -21.06
CA ALA A 148 6.28 -38.21 -19.74
C ALA A 148 6.83 -37.02 -18.94
N ALA A 149 8.16 -36.83 -18.95
CA ALA A 149 8.78 -35.71 -18.25
C ALA A 149 8.43 -34.35 -18.90
N ARG A 150 8.31 -34.29 -20.23
CA ARG A 150 7.83 -33.09 -20.93
C ARG A 150 6.39 -32.73 -20.56
N PHE A 151 5.50 -33.72 -20.46
CA PHE A 151 4.12 -33.50 -20.00
C PHE A 151 4.07 -32.98 -18.56
N ILE A 152 4.87 -33.54 -17.66
CA ILE A 152 4.98 -33.06 -16.27
C ILE A 152 5.49 -31.61 -16.24
N GLY A 153 6.52 -31.29 -17.03
CA GLY A 153 7.04 -29.92 -17.15
C GLY A 153 5.98 -28.93 -17.63
N LEU A 154 5.21 -29.30 -18.66
CA LEU A 154 4.16 -28.44 -19.21
C LEU A 154 3.00 -28.23 -18.22
N ALA A 155 2.61 -29.27 -17.47
CA ALA A 155 1.60 -29.16 -16.42
C ALA A 155 2.05 -28.24 -15.27
N LEU A 156 3.32 -28.36 -14.84
CA LEU A 156 3.91 -27.47 -13.83
C LEU A 156 4.00 -26.02 -14.32
N TRP A 157 4.27 -25.79 -15.61
CA TRP A 157 4.30 -24.46 -16.20
C TRP A 157 2.92 -23.79 -16.24
N VAL A 158 1.88 -24.54 -16.63
CA VAL A 158 0.50 -24.03 -16.61
C VAL A 158 0.07 -23.71 -15.19
N LEU A 159 0.38 -24.58 -14.23
CA LEU A 159 0.11 -24.32 -12.81
C LEU A 159 0.84 -23.06 -12.32
N PHE A 160 2.09 -22.88 -12.71
CA PHE A 160 2.85 -21.66 -12.44
C PHE A 160 2.16 -20.41 -12.99
N LEU A 161 1.71 -20.42 -14.25
CA LEU A 161 1.01 -19.26 -14.84
C LEU A 161 -0.30 -18.94 -14.13
N VAL A 162 -1.04 -19.95 -13.69
CA VAL A 162 -2.28 -19.75 -12.92
C VAL A 162 -1.97 -19.14 -11.56
N VAL A 163 -0.99 -19.66 -10.82
CA VAL A 163 -0.61 -19.14 -9.51
C VAL A 163 -0.01 -17.74 -9.61
N ALA A 164 0.88 -17.51 -10.58
CA ALA A 164 1.48 -16.21 -10.86
C ALA A 164 0.42 -15.21 -11.32
N GLY A 165 -0.54 -15.62 -12.16
CA GLY A 165 -1.66 -14.79 -12.59
C GLY A 165 -2.58 -14.38 -11.45
N ILE A 166 -2.98 -15.32 -10.58
CA ILE A 166 -3.81 -15.05 -9.39
C ILE A 166 -3.05 -14.16 -8.40
N GLY A 167 -1.78 -14.46 -8.13
CA GLY A 167 -0.94 -13.67 -7.24
C GLY A 167 -0.69 -12.26 -7.77
N ALA A 168 -0.38 -12.13 -9.06
CA ALA A 168 -0.19 -10.83 -9.72
C ALA A 168 -1.49 -10.03 -9.74
N TYR A 169 -2.66 -10.65 -9.90
CA TYR A 169 -3.94 -9.94 -9.87
C TYR A 169 -4.23 -9.31 -8.50
N GLY A 170 -3.81 -9.96 -7.41
CA GLY A 170 -3.92 -9.40 -6.06
C GLY A 170 -2.91 -8.31 -5.73
N TYR A 171 -1.69 -8.40 -6.27
CA TYR A 171 -0.58 -7.48 -5.94
C TYR A 171 -0.41 -6.32 -6.91
N PHE A 172 -0.74 -6.52 -8.17
CA PHE A 172 -0.86 -5.48 -9.18
C PHE A 172 -2.35 -5.25 -9.40
N PRO A 173 -3.00 -4.39 -8.60
CA PRO A 173 -4.28 -3.85 -8.98
C PRO A 173 -4.03 -3.10 -10.29
N TRP A 174 -4.34 -3.76 -11.40
CA TRP A 174 -4.13 -3.27 -12.77
C TRP A 174 -4.82 -1.90 -12.97
N SER A 175 -5.75 -1.54 -12.09
CA SER A 175 -6.43 -0.25 -12.02
C SER A 175 -5.55 0.93 -11.58
N THR A 176 -4.48 0.77 -10.80
CA THR A 176 -3.75 1.94 -10.25
C THR A 176 -2.60 2.42 -11.13
N TYR A 177 -1.85 1.53 -11.78
CA TYR A 177 -0.67 1.91 -12.58
C TYR A 177 -1.02 2.58 -13.92
N TRP A 178 -2.10 2.15 -14.59
CA TRP A 178 -2.59 2.85 -15.79
C TRP A 178 -3.37 4.12 -15.47
N SER A 179 -3.83 4.29 -14.23
CA SER A 179 -4.50 5.53 -13.82
C SER A 179 -3.52 6.69 -13.74
N ALA A 180 -2.27 6.49 -13.29
CA ALA A 180 -1.28 7.56 -13.14
C ALA A 180 -0.75 8.13 -14.48
N ALA A 181 -0.57 7.28 -15.51
CA ALA A 181 -0.11 7.73 -16.83
C ALA A 181 -1.22 8.32 -17.71
N THR A 182 -2.48 8.15 -17.31
CA THR A 182 -3.66 8.67 -18.03
C THR A 182 -4.42 9.75 -17.22
N VAL A 183 -3.81 10.34 -16.18
CA VAL A 183 -4.33 11.57 -15.53
C VAL A 183 -4.03 12.80 -16.38
N GLY A 184 -4.46 12.73 -17.63
CA GLY A 184 -4.69 13.87 -18.49
C GLY A 184 -6.02 13.57 -19.15
N SER A 185 -7.05 14.33 -18.78
CA SER A 185 -8.40 14.28 -19.35
C SER A 185 -9.23 13.01 -19.10
N GLY A 186 -9.91 13.01 -17.97
CA GLY A 186 -11.35 12.76 -17.95
C GLY A 186 -11.78 11.30 -18.10
N LEU A 187 -11.93 10.62 -16.97
CA LEU A 187 -13.13 9.81 -16.68
C LEU A 187 -13.25 9.73 -15.15
N ARG A 188 -14.06 10.64 -14.59
CA ARG A 188 -14.61 10.54 -13.23
C ARG A 188 -15.36 9.21 -13.17
N SER A 189 -14.75 8.20 -12.54
CA SER A 189 -15.52 7.04 -12.11
C SER A 189 -16.55 7.52 -11.10
N SER A 190 -17.80 7.31 -11.49
CA SER A 190 -19.01 7.84 -10.89
C SER A 190 -19.29 7.19 -9.54
N SER A 191 -18.90 7.88 -8.48
CA SER A 191 -19.62 7.94 -7.20
C SER A 191 -19.54 9.36 -6.61
N SER A 192 -19.54 10.37 -7.48
CA SER A 192 -19.36 11.79 -7.13
C SER A 192 -20.62 12.48 -6.56
N LEU A 193 -21.42 11.80 -5.74
CA LEU A 193 -22.64 12.36 -5.12
C LEU A 193 -22.77 12.07 -3.61
N SER A 194 -21.73 11.56 -2.92
CA SER A 194 -21.83 11.10 -1.51
C SER A 194 -20.65 11.51 -0.60
N ARG A 195 -19.94 12.60 -0.90
CA ARG A 195 -18.73 13.01 -0.17
C ARG A 195 -19.08 13.89 1.04
N LEU A 196 -18.78 13.41 2.25
CA LEU A 196 -18.87 14.26 3.44
C LEU A 196 -17.80 15.36 3.34
N PRO A 197 -18.04 16.57 3.87
CA PRO A 197 -16.98 17.57 4.01
C PRO A 197 -15.81 17.00 4.81
N ALA A 198 -14.58 17.39 4.48
CA ALA A 198 -13.38 16.93 5.17
C ALA A 198 -13.45 17.25 6.68
N GLU A 199 -14.11 18.35 7.03
CA GLU A 199 -14.37 18.81 8.40
C GLU A 199 -15.23 17.82 9.21
N VAL A 200 -15.98 16.97 8.53
CA VAL A 200 -16.80 15.91 9.14
C VAL A 200 -16.07 14.57 9.08
N ALA A 201 -15.49 14.23 7.93
CA ALA A 201 -14.89 12.91 7.72
C ALA A 201 -13.55 12.73 8.45
N LEU A 202 -12.67 13.73 8.38
CA LEU A 202 -11.32 13.61 8.93
C LEU A 202 -11.29 13.46 10.46
N PRO A 203 -12.10 14.19 11.26
CA PRO A 203 -12.17 13.92 12.69
C PRO A 203 -12.57 12.48 13.02
N ILE A 204 -13.51 11.90 12.25
CA ILE A 204 -13.94 10.50 12.42
C ILE A 204 -12.78 9.55 12.11
N ILE A 205 -12.11 9.74 10.98
CA ILE A 205 -10.96 8.92 10.56
C ILE A 205 -9.83 9.02 11.61
N ALA A 206 -9.45 10.24 12.00
CA ALA A 206 -8.39 10.47 12.99
C ALA A 206 -8.66 9.76 14.33
N GLY A 207 -9.92 9.80 14.80
CA GLY A 207 -10.33 9.12 16.03
C GLY A 207 -10.11 7.60 15.97
N CYS A 208 -10.35 6.99 14.81
CA CYS A 208 -10.16 5.56 14.59
C CYS A 208 -8.69 5.17 14.31
N GLU A 209 -7.93 6.03 13.62
CA GLU A 209 -6.54 5.78 13.25
C GLU A 209 -5.58 5.90 14.46
N SER A 210 -5.75 6.93 15.29
CA SER A 210 -4.78 7.25 16.35
C SER A 210 -5.39 7.61 17.71
N GLY A 211 -6.73 7.60 17.79
CA GLY A 211 -7.50 8.00 18.96
C GLY A 211 -8.14 6.83 19.70
N ASP A 212 -9.27 7.12 20.35
CA ASP A 212 -10.10 6.18 21.10
C ASP A 212 -11.35 5.71 20.33
N GLY A 213 -11.42 6.01 19.03
CA GLY A 213 -12.57 5.76 18.17
C GLY A 213 -13.64 6.85 18.17
N SER A 214 -13.53 7.88 19.03
CA SER A 214 -14.43 9.03 19.00
C SER A 214 -13.98 10.09 17.97
N PRO A 215 -14.91 10.77 17.27
CA PRO A 215 -14.54 11.79 16.28
C PRO A 215 -13.72 12.93 16.91
N GLY A 216 -12.52 13.16 16.36
CA GLY A 216 -11.60 14.21 16.80
C GLY A 216 -10.60 13.80 17.89
N SER A 217 -10.64 12.56 18.39
CA SER A 217 -9.69 12.10 19.43
C SER A 217 -8.32 11.66 18.91
N GLY A 218 -8.09 11.74 17.60
CA GLY A 218 -6.81 11.39 16.99
C GLY A 218 -5.66 12.26 17.50
N ARG A 219 -4.48 11.66 17.65
CA ARG A 219 -3.29 12.28 18.26
C ARG A 219 -2.11 12.25 17.31
N GLN A 220 -1.41 13.37 17.18
CA GLN A 220 -0.20 13.43 16.36
C GLN A 220 1.01 12.76 17.04
N PHE A 221 1.15 12.94 18.35
CA PHE A 221 2.36 12.59 19.09
C PHE A 221 2.09 11.51 20.14
N GLU A 222 3.16 10.85 20.58
CA GLU A 222 3.21 10.02 21.77
C GLU A 222 2.92 10.87 23.03
N ALA A 223 2.93 10.23 24.20
CA ALA A 223 2.71 10.92 25.48
C ALA A 223 3.73 12.02 25.80
N ASP A 224 4.87 12.04 25.11
CA ASP A 224 5.91 13.07 25.24
C ASP A 224 5.56 14.39 24.52
N GLY A 225 4.51 14.40 23.67
CA GLY A 225 4.10 15.57 22.89
C GLY A 225 5.05 15.96 21.76
N VAL A 226 6.07 15.15 21.46
CA VAL A 226 7.11 15.48 20.47
C VAL A 226 7.32 14.36 19.45
N THR A 227 7.32 13.10 19.90
CA THR A 227 7.57 11.96 19.02
C THR A 227 6.30 11.64 18.23
N PRO A 228 6.31 11.66 16.88
CA PRO A 228 5.13 11.31 16.10
C PRO A 228 4.67 9.89 16.42
N LEU A 229 3.37 9.73 16.69
CA LEU A 229 2.76 8.44 17.01
C LEU A 229 3.01 7.47 15.87
N ARG A 230 3.60 6.31 16.16
CA ARG A 230 3.83 5.25 15.17
C ARG A 230 2.80 4.14 15.34
N ASN A 231 2.46 3.52 14.21
CA ASN A 231 1.66 2.32 14.21
C ASN A 231 2.38 1.20 15.01
N ARG A 232 1.67 0.52 15.92
CA ARG A 232 2.23 -0.52 16.80
C ARG A 232 2.55 -1.81 16.04
N GLU A 233 1.86 -2.02 14.93
CA GLU A 233 1.98 -3.16 14.02
C GLU A 233 3.25 -3.08 13.15
N GLY A 234 4.11 -2.07 13.37
CA GLY A 234 5.41 -1.93 12.70
C GLY A 234 5.35 -1.36 11.29
N SER A 235 4.19 -0.85 10.86
CA SER A 235 4.08 -0.17 9.57
C SER A 235 4.76 1.22 9.61
N SER A 236 4.90 1.83 8.44
CA SER A 236 5.49 3.16 8.28
C SER A 236 4.52 4.32 8.58
N ALA A 237 3.30 4.00 9.03
CA ALA A 237 2.27 4.97 9.32
C ALA A 237 2.60 5.85 10.54
N ILE A 238 2.39 7.16 10.40
CA ILE A 238 2.68 8.14 11.45
C ILE A 238 1.54 9.14 11.69
N GLY A 239 1.47 9.61 12.93
CA GLY A 239 0.71 10.80 13.32
C GLY A 239 -0.80 10.60 13.42
N LYS A 240 -1.52 11.72 13.43
CA LYS A 240 -2.97 11.82 13.69
C LYS A 240 -3.81 11.01 12.71
N TYR A 241 -3.40 10.98 11.46
CA TYR A 241 -4.10 10.26 10.38
C TYR A 241 -3.38 8.98 9.94
N GLN A 242 -2.38 8.51 10.70
CA GLN A 242 -1.59 7.30 10.42
C GLN A 242 -1.13 7.20 8.95
N ILE A 243 -0.59 8.30 8.42
CA ILE A 243 -0.18 8.41 7.02
C ILE A 243 1.10 7.59 6.79
N MET A 244 1.07 6.64 5.86
CA MET A 244 2.21 5.77 5.53
C MET A 244 3.39 6.57 4.95
N THR A 245 4.41 6.82 5.77
CA THR A 245 5.58 7.61 5.38
C THR A 245 6.31 7.03 4.17
N SER A 246 6.39 5.71 4.06
CA SER A 246 7.06 5.03 2.95
C SER A 246 6.44 5.30 1.58
N LEU A 247 5.17 5.72 1.52
CA LEU A 247 4.51 6.09 0.26
C LEU A 247 4.37 7.60 0.09
N HIS A 248 4.24 8.33 1.20
CA HIS A 248 3.73 9.68 1.16
C HIS A 248 4.72 10.76 1.60
N GLU A 249 5.81 10.43 2.29
CA GLU A 249 6.69 11.45 2.89
C GLU A 249 7.35 12.35 1.84
N GLU A 250 7.88 11.78 0.77
CA GLU A 250 8.53 12.54 -0.30
C GLU A 250 7.53 13.45 -1.03
N ARG A 251 6.34 12.91 -1.36
CA ARG A 251 5.27 13.68 -2.00
C ARG A 251 4.77 14.81 -1.11
N ALA A 252 4.58 14.57 0.18
CA ALA A 252 4.16 15.58 1.14
C ALA A 252 5.18 16.73 1.22
N LYS A 253 6.47 16.40 1.30
CA LYS A 253 7.55 17.41 1.29
C LYS A 253 7.57 18.22 0.01
N GLY A 254 7.37 17.58 -1.15
CA GLY A 254 7.26 18.27 -2.44
C GLY A 254 6.09 19.26 -2.52
N LEU A 255 5.04 19.05 -1.73
CA LEU A 255 3.88 19.94 -1.60
C LEU A 255 4.01 20.95 -0.44
N GLY A 256 5.13 20.95 0.28
CA GLY A 256 5.37 21.84 1.43
C GLY A 256 4.72 21.39 2.74
N TYR A 257 4.30 20.14 2.86
CA TYR A 257 3.75 19.57 4.09
C TYR A 257 4.79 18.74 4.84
N ASP A 258 4.96 19.02 6.14
CA ASP A 258 5.72 18.15 7.05
C ASP A 258 4.76 17.25 7.85
N ILE A 259 4.54 16.03 7.36
CA ILE A 259 3.64 15.04 7.97
C ILE A 259 4.07 14.55 9.37
N ARG A 260 5.27 14.93 9.83
CA ARG A 260 5.73 14.66 11.20
C ARG A 260 5.23 15.72 12.20
N THR A 261 4.80 16.88 11.72
CA THR A 261 4.12 17.90 12.54
C THR A 261 2.60 17.72 12.50
N GLU A 262 1.87 18.18 13.52
CA GLU A 262 0.40 18.07 13.52
C GLU A 262 -0.23 18.86 12.37
N ALA A 263 0.21 20.10 12.17
CA ALA A 263 -0.29 20.98 11.11
C ALA A 263 -0.04 20.39 9.72
N GLY A 264 1.17 19.85 9.47
CA GLY A 264 1.48 19.22 8.18
C GLY A 264 0.79 17.87 7.98
N ASN A 265 0.61 17.07 9.03
CA ASN A 265 -0.15 15.82 8.97
C ASN A 265 -1.62 16.08 8.61
N GLU A 266 -2.26 17.06 9.24
CA GLU A 266 -3.65 17.43 8.93
C GLU A 266 -3.81 18.07 7.56
N ALA A 267 -2.92 19.00 7.18
CA ALA A 267 -2.98 19.63 5.87
C ALA A 267 -2.82 18.61 4.73
N TYR A 268 -1.90 17.65 4.91
CA TYR A 268 -1.71 16.59 3.92
C TYR A 268 -2.84 15.56 3.93
N ALA A 269 -3.43 15.23 5.09
CA ALA A 269 -4.64 14.39 5.14
C ALA A 269 -5.81 15.02 4.38
N ARG A 270 -6.01 16.35 4.50
CA ARG A 270 -7.00 17.09 3.71
C ARG A 270 -6.73 17.01 2.22
N TYR A 271 -5.46 17.14 1.81
CA TYR A 271 -5.05 16.96 0.42
C TYR A 271 -5.39 15.56 -0.10
N LEU A 272 -5.02 14.51 0.64
CA LEU A 272 -5.32 13.11 0.29
C LEU A 272 -6.84 12.87 0.19
N TYR A 273 -7.61 13.37 1.16
CA TYR A 273 -9.07 13.23 1.17
C TYR A 273 -9.74 13.95 -0.01
N ALA A 274 -9.24 15.13 -0.38
CA ALA A 274 -9.73 15.85 -1.55
C ALA A 274 -9.44 15.08 -2.86
N GLU A 275 -8.25 14.50 -2.96
CA GLU A 275 -7.78 13.74 -4.11
C GLU A 275 -8.57 12.42 -4.30
N SER A 276 -8.72 11.63 -3.24
CA SER A 276 -9.15 10.23 -3.35
C SER A 276 -10.15 9.77 -2.27
N ASP A 277 -10.76 10.70 -1.54
CA ASP A 277 -11.73 10.39 -0.45
C ASP A 277 -11.08 9.49 0.62
N THR A 278 -11.71 8.38 1.02
CA THR A 278 -11.21 7.50 2.08
C THR A 278 -10.11 6.53 1.65
N LEU A 279 -9.73 6.49 0.37
CA LEU A 279 -8.89 5.42 -0.20
C LEU A 279 -7.59 5.15 0.58
N HIS A 280 -6.95 6.21 1.10
CA HIS A 280 -5.68 6.09 1.83
C HIS A 280 -5.80 5.45 3.22
N TRP A 281 -7.03 5.29 3.73
CA TRP A 281 -7.35 4.74 5.05
C TRP A 281 -8.09 3.40 4.98
N GLU A 282 -8.30 2.85 3.78
CA GLU A 282 -9.04 1.59 3.60
C GLU A 282 -8.20 0.32 3.79
N ALA A 283 -6.87 0.45 3.79
CA ALA A 283 -5.96 -0.68 3.89
C ALA A 283 -5.98 -1.36 5.27
N ASP A 284 -6.21 -0.59 6.34
CA ASP A 284 -6.39 -1.14 7.67
C ASP A 284 -7.86 -1.49 7.91
N SER A 285 -8.17 -2.78 7.87
CA SER A 285 -9.53 -3.29 8.09
C SER A 285 -10.06 -2.99 9.49
N ARG A 286 -9.20 -2.85 10.50
CA ARG A 286 -9.59 -2.50 11.87
C ARG A 286 -10.00 -1.03 11.96
N SER A 287 -9.18 -0.13 11.42
CA SER A 287 -9.52 1.29 11.33
C SER A 287 -10.79 1.49 10.48
N LYS A 288 -10.87 0.84 9.32
CA LYS A 288 -12.05 0.89 8.43
C LYS A 288 -13.34 0.47 9.12
N ALA A 289 -13.31 -0.65 9.85
CA ALA A 289 -14.47 -1.11 10.63
C ALA A 289 -14.92 -0.11 11.71
N CYS A 290 -14.03 0.77 12.19
CA CYS A 290 -14.35 1.85 13.12
C CYS A 290 -14.97 3.05 12.40
N TRP A 291 -14.33 3.61 11.37
CA TRP A 291 -14.79 4.87 10.78
C TRP A 291 -15.93 4.71 9.76
N GLU A 292 -16.02 3.60 9.04
CA GLU A 292 -17.02 3.42 7.96
C GLU A 292 -18.47 3.52 8.47
N PRO A 293 -18.87 2.86 9.58
CA PRO A 293 -20.21 3.03 10.14
C PRO A 293 -20.48 4.47 10.64
N LEU A 294 -19.45 5.15 11.14
CA LEU A 294 -19.56 6.53 11.62
C LEU A 294 -19.75 7.51 10.46
N LEU A 295 -19.02 7.34 9.35
CA LEU A 295 -19.24 8.10 8.12
C LEU A 295 -20.62 7.80 7.53
N ALA A 296 -21.08 6.54 7.51
CA ALA A 296 -22.42 6.18 7.05
C ALA A 296 -23.53 6.80 7.91
N ARG A 297 -23.34 6.86 9.23
CA ARG A 297 -24.25 7.58 10.13
C ARG A 297 -24.24 9.08 9.88
N ALA A 298 -23.06 9.68 9.72
CA ALA A 298 -22.92 11.10 9.40
C ALA A 298 -23.53 11.47 8.04
N ARG A 299 -23.60 10.53 7.09
CA ARG A 299 -24.31 10.67 5.80
C ARG A 299 -25.84 10.57 5.92
N GLY A 300 -26.39 10.20 7.07
CA GLY A 300 -27.83 9.97 7.23
C GLY A 300 -28.33 8.67 6.60
N THR A 301 -27.44 7.72 6.28
CA THR A 301 -27.76 6.43 5.65
C THR A 301 -28.11 5.30 6.63
N LEU A 302 -28.16 5.58 7.93
CA LEU A 302 -28.71 4.69 8.95
C LEU A 302 -29.84 5.41 9.71
N PRO A 303 -30.96 4.76 10.04
CA PRO A 303 -32.05 5.40 10.78
C PRO A 303 -31.51 5.95 12.10
N SER A 304 -31.55 7.27 12.25
CA SER A 304 -31.18 7.97 13.48
C SER A 304 -32.23 7.71 14.55
N THR A 305 -32.08 6.60 15.27
CA THR A 305 -32.49 6.52 16.67
C THR A 305 -31.24 6.82 17.51
N VAL A 306 -30.71 8.04 17.41
CA VAL A 306 -29.55 8.45 18.20
C VAL A 306 -29.85 9.80 18.84
N THR A 307 -30.20 9.73 20.12
CA THR A 307 -29.99 10.79 21.10
C THR A 307 -28.58 11.35 20.91
N SER A 308 -28.48 12.61 20.46
CA SER A 308 -27.22 13.31 20.22
C SER A 308 -26.30 13.23 21.44
N THR A 309 -25.21 12.45 21.35
CA THR A 309 -24.15 12.45 22.36
C THR A 309 -23.47 13.82 22.40
N HIS A 310 -23.27 14.35 23.61
CA HIS A 310 -22.65 15.63 23.90
C HIS A 310 -21.29 15.77 23.19
N SER A 311 -21.15 16.76 22.30
CA SER A 311 -19.87 17.14 21.71
C SER A 311 -19.52 18.56 22.16
N THR A 312 -18.30 18.72 22.65
CA THR A 312 -17.75 19.91 23.32
C THR A 312 -17.14 20.95 22.38
N VAL A 313 -17.28 20.78 21.06
CA VAL A 313 -16.65 21.64 20.05
C VAL A 313 -17.69 22.51 19.33
N ASP A 314 -17.36 23.79 19.13
CA ASP A 314 -18.12 24.70 18.27
C ASP A 314 -18.20 24.09 16.86
N THR A 315 -19.42 23.75 16.43
CA THR A 315 -19.62 22.86 15.28
C THR A 315 -20.72 23.41 14.39
N THR A 316 -20.42 23.49 13.09
CA THR A 316 -21.40 23.78 12.05
C THR A 316 -21.71 22.49 11.30
N PHE A 317 -22.98 22.11 11.21
CA PHE A 317 -23.42 20.90 10.55
C PHE A 317 -24.72 21.11 9.76
N LEU A 318 -24.97 20.25 8.78
CA LEU A 318 -26.19 20.23 7.98
C LEU A 318 -27.10 19.11 8.46
N VAL A 319 -28.38 19.39 8.55
CA VAL A 319 -29.41 18.43 8.96
C VAL A 319 -30.49 18.38 7.91
N THR A 320 -30.77 17.18 7.38
CA THR A 320 -31.93 16.96 6.50
C THR A 320 -33.12 16.52 7.33
N VAL A 321 -34.22 17.27 7.26
CA VAL A 321 -35.48 16.94 7.93
C VAL A 321 -36.47 16.40 6.89
N ARG A 322 -37.21 15.34 7.23
CA ARG A 322 -38.19 14.68 6.35
C ARG A 322 -39.57 14.55 7.02
N PRO A 323 -40.67 14.37 6.27
CA PRO A 323 -42.00 14.11 6.83
C PRO A 323 -41.98 12.92 7.78
N GLY A 324 -42.55 13.10 8.98
CA GLY A 324 -42.59 12.06 10.02
C GLY A 324 -41.25 11.77 10.71
N GLN A 325 -40.17 12.47 10.33
CA GLN A 325 -38.83 12.29 10.88
C GLN A 325 -38.28 13.65 11.34
N PRO A 326 -38.74 14.18 12.50
CA PRO A 326 -38.21 15.42 13.03
C PRO A 326 -36.73 15.26 13.39
N ALA A 327 -35.97 16.34 13.21
CA ALA A 327 -34.58 16.37 13.66
C ALA A 327 -34.48 17.10 15.00
N GLU A 328 -33.73 16.53 15.93
CA GLU A 328 -33.56 17.09 17.26
C GLU A 328 -32.12 17.52 17.49
N VAL A 329 -31.94 18.73 18.00
CA VAL A 329 -30.63 19.26 18.38
C VAL A 329 -30.64 19.60 19.85
N VAL A 330 -29.80 18.90 20.61
CA VAL A 330 -29.63 19.09 22.05
C VAL A 330 -28.61 20.22 22.29
N MET A 331 -29.01 21.18 23.12
CA MET A 331 -28.20 22.29 23.62
C MET A 331 -27.95 22.06 25.10
N PRO A 332 -26.72 21.67 25.49
CA PRO A 332 -26.34 21.60 26.90
C PRO A 332 -26.38 22.98 27.56
N PRO A 333 -26.30 23.06 28.90
CA PRO A 333 -26.18 24.33 29.60
C PRO A 333 -25.03 25.19 29.04
N ASN A 334 -25.30 26.47 28.80
CA ASN A 334 -24.38 27.46 28.21
C ASN A 334 -24.06 27.28 26.71
N TRP A 335 -24.85 26.49 25.99
CA TRP A 335 -24.76 26.36 24.54
C TRP A 335 -25.91 27.05 23.82
N MET A 336 -25.60 27.60 22.66
CA MET A 336 -26.56 28.18 21.74
C MET A 336 -26.47 27.52 20.37
N ILE A 337 -27.56 27.65 19.61
CA ILE A 337 -27.58 27.32 18.20
C ILE A 337 -28.07 28.53 17.40
N VAL A 338 -27.42 28.77 16.27
CA VAL A 338 -27.99 29.54 15.16
C VAL A 338 -28.29 28.57 14.04
N TRP A 339 -29.39 28.79 13.32
CA TRP A 339 -29.72 27.97 12.16
C TRP A 339 -30.15 28.82 10.97
N TRP A 340 -29.88 28.28 9.79
CA TRP A 340 -30.22 28.86 8.50
C TRP A 340 -30.88 27.80 7.63
N GLY A 341 -31.78 28.26 6.76
CA GLY A 341 -32.53 27.42 5.84
C GLY A 341 -33.77 28.17 5.36
N ASP A 342 -34.49 27.60 4.39
CA ASP A 342 -35.75 28.15 3.92
C ASP A 342 -36.85 27.96 4.98
N LYS A 343 -37.09 29.00 5.79
CA LYS A 343 -38.05 28.99 6.90
C LYS A 343 -39.50 28.78 6.44
N SER A 344 -39.81 28.93 5.15
CA SER A 344 -41.12 28.62 4.58
C SER A 344 -41.35 27.10 4.47
N ARG A 345 -40.30 26.29 4.59
CA ARG A 345 -40.33 24.82 4.39
C ARG A 345 -40.24 24.00 5.68
N PHE A 346 -39.89 24.63 6.80
CA PHE A 346 -39.81 23.96 8.10
C PHE A 346 -40.38 24.79 9.24
N THR A 347 -40.62 24.13 10.36
CA THR A 347 -40.91 24.72 11.66
C THR A 347 -39.83 24.32 12.65
N SER A 348 -39.61 25.15 13.67
CA SER A 348 -38.72 24.85 14.77
C SER A 348 -39.41 25.17 16.08
N ARG A 349 -39.36 24.25 17.05
CA ARG A 349 -39.83 24.49 18.42
C ARG A 349 -38.73 24.15 19.41
N ALA A 350 -38.70 24.84 20.54
CA ALA A 350 -37.83 24.47 21.65
C ALA A 350 -38.65 23.82 22.76
N GLU A 351 -38.09 22.80 23.38
CA GLU A 351 -38.61 22.15 24.56
C GLU A 351 -37.46 21.85 25.52
N TRP A 352 -37.75 21.88 26.83
CA TRP A 352 -36.77 21.53 27.85
C TRP A 352 -36.91 20.04 28.19
N ARG A 353 -35.79 19.32 28.22
CA ARG A 353 -35.74 17.91 28.64
C ARG A 353 -34.69 17.78 29.75
N GLY A 354 -35.13 17.87 31.00
CA GLY A 354 -34.22 17.98 32.15
C GLY A 354 -33.51 19.32 32.16
N GLN A 355 -32.17 19.30 32.20
CA GLN A 355 -31.34 20.52 32.15
C GLN A 355 -30.98 20.96 30.72
N ASP A 356 -31.27 20.13 29.72
CA ASP A 356 -30.92 20.41 28.34
C ASP A 356 -32.09 21.08 27.61
N LYS A 357 -31.76 22.04 26.75
CA LYS A 357 -32.72 22.63 25.82
C LYS A 357 -32.66 21.87 24.50
N VAL A 358 -33.77 21.34 24.03
CA VAL A 358 -33.84 20.61 22.76
C VAL A 358 -34.57 21.46 21.73
N ARG A 359 -33.95 21.69 20.57
CA ARG A 359 -34.62 22.29 19.41
C ARG A 359 -35.05 21.20 18.45
N VAL A 360 -36.35 21.11 18.20
CA VAL A 360 -36.96 20.15 17.28
C VAL A 360 -37.30 20.87 15.98
N PHE A 361 -36.80 20.36 14.87
CA PHE A 361 -37.07 20.82 13.52
C PHE A 361 -38.00 19.84 12.82
N SER A 362 -39.01 20.34 12.12
CA SER A 362 -39.97 19.52 11.37
C SER A 362 -40.27 20.16 10.02
N VAL A 363 -40.45 19.36 8.97
CA VAL A 363 -40.91 19.87 7.67
C VAL A 363 -42.38 20.33 7.76
N ARG A 364 -42.73 21.34 6.96
CA ARG A 364 -44.14 21.74 6.79
C ARG A 364 -44.88 20.76 5.87
N SER A 365 -46.20 20.76 5.95
CA SER A 365 -47.04 19.95 5.06
C SER A 365 -46.73 20.25 3.59
N GLY A 366 -46.60 19.20 2.77
CA GLY A 366 -46.26 19.32 1.35
C GLY A 366 -44.76 19.46 1.03
N VAL A 367 -43.88 19.46 2.04
CA VAL A 367 -42.42 19.52 1.82
C VAL A 367 -41.81 18.12 1.99
N GLU A 368 -41.22 17.58 0.91
CA GLU A 368 -40.59 16.25 0.92
C GLU A 368 -39.35 16.16 1.81
N SER A 369 -38.53 17.21 1.82
CA SER A 369 -37.37 17.34 2.70
C SER A 369 -36.88 18.79 2.74
N VAL A 370 -36.08 19.12 3.74
CA VAL A 370 -35.39 20.42 3.84
C VAL A 370 -34.05 20.26 4.53
N GLU A 371 -33.04 20.91 3.99
CA GLU A 371 -31.71 20.99 4.61
C GLU A 371 -31.62 22.25 5.47
N ILE A 372 -31.17 22.07 6.71
CA ILE A 372 -31.01 23.12 7.70
C ILE A 372 -29.55 23.14 8.12
N LYS A 373 -28.90 24.29 7.95
CA LYS A 373 -27.54 24.53 8.47
C LYS A 373 -27.65 24.98 9.91
N ILE A 374 -26.92 24.32 10.81
CA ILE A 374 -26.96 24.59 12.24
C ILE A 374 -25.53 24.85 12.70
N HIS A 375 -25.32 25.98 13.35
CA HIS A 375 -24.10 26.32 14.04
C HIS A 375 -24.36 26.26 15.53
N ARG A 376 -23.70 25.34 16.22
CA ARG A 376 -23.75 25.21 17.67
C ARG A 376 -22.47 25.79 18.25
N TYR A 377 -22.63 26.71 19.20
CA TYR A 377 -21.51 27.38 19.84
C TYR A 377 -21.77 27.58 21.34
N ARG A 378 -20.70 27.71 22.12
CA ARG A 378 -20.80 28.06 23.53
C ARG A 378 -21.04 29.58 23.65
N ASP A 379 -22.16 30.00 24.25
CA ASP A 379 -22.38 31.43 24.52
C ASP A 379 -21.78 31.74 25.91
N PRO A 380 -20.74 32.59 25.99
CA PRO A 380 -20.13 32.96 27.27
C PRO A 380 -21.02 33.87 28.13
N ASP A 381 -22.11 34.43 27.59
CA ASP A 381 -23.02 35.28 28.36
C ASP A 381 -23.91 34.47 29.32
N PRO A 382 -23.78 34.60 30.65
CA PRO A 382 -24.60 33.86 31.62
C PRO A 382 -26.11 34.18 31.54
N ASN A 383 -26.50 35.26 30.85
CA ASN A 383 -27.89 35.67 30.66
C ASN A 383 -28.47 35.29 29.28
N TRP A 384 -27.77 34.47 28.49
CA TRP A 384 -28.17 34.06 27.13
C TRP A 384 -29.62 33.56 27.03
N TRP A 385 -30.12 32.88 28.07
CA TRP A 385 -31.46 32.31 28.12
C TRP A 385 -32.59 33.34 28.04
N ARG A 386 -32.33 34.61 28.36
CA ARG A 386 -33.33 35.70 28.29
C ARG A 386 -33.55 36.24 26.88
N ARG A 387 -32.68 35.92 25.91
CA ARG A 387 -32.72 36.45 24.53
C ARG A 387 -33.46 35.54 23.54
N GLN A 388 -34.00 34.41 23.99
CA GLN A 388 -34.68 33.39 23.18
C GLN A 388 -36.15 33.29 23.52
#